data_AF-A0A9D3YHF3-F1
#
_entry.id   AF-A0A9D3YHF3-F1
#
_cell.length_a   1.000
_cell.length_b   1.000
_cell.length_c   1.000
_cell.angle_alpha   90.00
_cell.angle_beta   90.00
_cell.angle_gamma   90.00
#
_symmetry.space_group_name_H-M   'P 1'
#
loop_
_entity.id
_entity.type
_entity.pdbx_description
1 polymer ?
#
loop_
_entity_poly.entity_id
_entity_poly.type
_entity_poly.pdbx_seq_one_letter_code
_entity_poly.pdbx_strand_id
1 'polypeptide(L)'
;MVHSNVIVYNTSKDLTSTFLTSPEYRAGTNIVLAWTSTFDTCPEYRAGKNIEPPLTSTFASSPEYRAGTNIEPALTSTFGTSPEYRAWTNIELALTSTFGTMPEYQAGANIELDRMSS
;
A
#
# COMPACT_ATOMS: atom_id res chain seq x y z
N MET A 1 -12.87 -2.84 -33.46
CA MET A 1 -12.44 -1.99 -32.33
C MET A 1 -11.24 -2.68 -31.70
N VAL A 2 -10.06 -2.08 -31.80
CA VAL A 2 -8.91 -2.55 -31.01
C VAL A 2 -9.08 -1.92 -29.64
N HIS A 3 -9.36 -2.73 -28.62
CA HIS A 3 -9.27 -2.26 -27.25
C HIS A 3 -7.78 -2.00 -26.98
N SER A 4 -7.35 -0.75 -27.08
CA SER A 4 -6.04 -0.34 -26.62
C SER A 4 -6.00 -0.56 -25.12
N ASN A 5 -5.45 -1.69 -24.68
CA ASN A 5 -5.09 -1.89 -23.28
C ASN A 5 -3.99 -0.87 -22.96
N VAL A 6 -4.38 0.25 -22.33
CA VAL A 6 -3.43 1.23 -21.82
C VAL A 6 -2.74 0.58 -20.62
N ILE A 7 -1.56 0.00 -20.85
CA ILE A 7 -0.70 -0.48 -19.77
C ILE A 7 -0.10 0.77 -19.12
N VAL A 8 -0.57 1.12 -17.93
CA VAL A 8 0.08 2.14 -17.10
C VAL A 8 1.37 1.53 -16.58
N TYR A 9 2.52 2.03 -16.99
CA TYR A 9 3.81 1.52 -16.49
C TYR A 9 4.06 1.98 -15.06
N ASN A 10 3.89 3.27 -14.80
CA ASN A 10 4.08 3.86 -13.48
C ASN A 10 2.86 4.68 -13.08
N THR A 11 2.51 4.61 -11.79
CA THR A 11 1.47 5.43 -11.18
C THR A 11 2.10 6.27 -10.07
N SER A 12 1.88 7.58 -10.11
CA SER A 12 2.22 8.50 -9.02
C SER A 12 1.05 9.44 -8.72
N LYS A 13 0.65 9.54 -7.44
CA LYS A 13 -0.42 10.42 -6.96
C LYS A 13 -0.16 10.90 -5.54
N ASP A 14 -0.32 12.20 -5.35
CA ASP A 14 -0.33 12.85 -4.04
C ASP A 14 -1.73 13.40 -3.76
N LEU A 15 -2.32 13.05 -2.62
CA LEU A 15 -3.69 13.44 -2.28
C LEU A 15 -3.80 13.80 -0.80
N THR A 16 -4.59 14.84 -0.52
CA THR A 16 -4.96 15.22 0.83
C THR A 16 -6.46 15.48 0.88
N SER A 17 -7.18 14.79 1.75
CA SER A 17 -8.63 14.93 1.89
C SER A 17 -9.10 14.48 3.28
N THR A 18 -10.18 15.03 3.82
CA THR A 18 -10.76 14.52 5.08
C THR A 18 -11.26 13.09 4.93
N PHE A 19 -11.94 12.80 3.82
CA PHE A 19 -12.39 11.47 3.44
C PHE A 19 -11.74 11.11 2.11
N LEU A 20 -11.01 10.01 2.11
CA LEU A 20 -10.38 9.47 0.92
C LEU A 20 -10.93 8.07 0.65
N THR A 21 -11.46 7.87 -0.55
CA THR A 21 -11.70 6.54 -1.11
C THR A 21 -10.80 6.41 -2.29
N SER A 22 -9.78 5.59 -2.15
CA SER A 22 -8.83 5.41 -3.24
C SER A 22 -9.32 4.35 -4.23
N PRO A 23 -9.01 4.53 -5.51
CA PRO A 23 -9.26 3.50 -6.50
C PRO A 23 -8.22 2.37 -6.38
N GLU A 24 -8.53 1.23 -6.99
CA GLU A 24 -7.50 0.23 -7.25
C GLU A 24 -6.45 0.80 -8.21
N TYR A 25 -5.16 0.60 -7.91
CA TYR A 25 -4.08 0.94 -8.83
C TYR A 25 -3.39 -0.31 -9.35
N ARG A 26 -3.21 -0.35 -10.68
CA ARG A 26 -2.49 -1.41 -11.38
C ARG A 26 -1.42 -0.77 -12.25
N ALA A 27 -0.17 -1.17 -12.07
CA ALA A 27 0.96 -0.67 -12.83
C ALA A 27 1.85 -1.81 -13.35
N GLY A 28 2.36 -1.68 -14.56
CA GLY A 28 3.29 -2.64 -15.16
C GLY A 28 4.64 -2.68 -14.46
N THR A 29 5.07 -1.57 -13.85
CA THR A 29 6.32 -1.49 -13.10
C THR A 29 6.10 -1.02 -11.67
N ASN A 30 5.73 0.24 -11.43
CA ASN A 30 5.77 0.83 -10.09
C ASN A 30 4.49 1.58 -9.72
N ILE A 31 4.13 1.51 -8.44
CA ILE A 31 3.11 2.35 -7.80
C ILE A 31 3.80 3.13 -6.66
N VAL A 32 3.70 4.46 -6.72
CA VAL A 32 4.17 5.37 -5.67
C VAL A 32 3.01 6.29 -5.31
N LEU A 33 2.52 6.27 -4.07
CA LEU A 33 1.34 7.05 -3.67
C LEU A 33 1.63 7.74 -2.34
N ALA A 34 1.39 9.05 -2.24
CA ALA A 34 1.52 9.76 -0.97
C ALA A 34 0.18 10.37 -0.55
N TRP A 35 -0.49 9.76 0.42
CA TRP A 35 -1.80 10.25 0.86
C TRP A 35 -1.85 10.62 2.33
N THR A 36 -2.65 11.64 2.60
CA THR A 36 -2.96 12.08 3.96
C THR A 36 -4.47 12.27 4.07
N SER A 37 -5.10 11.59 5.04
CA SER A 37 -6.53 11.77 5.28
C SER A 37 -6.93 11.61 6.75
N THR A 38 -8.18 11.90 7.09
CA THR A 38 -8.74 11.54 8.41
C THR A 38 -9.35 10.16 8.36
N PHE A 39 -10.06 9.86 7.28
CA PHE A 39 -10.63 8.55 6.98
C PHE A 39 -10.14 8.10 5.61
N ASP A 40 -9.51 6.94 5.56
CA ASP A 40 -9.03 6.31 4.33
C ASP A 40 -9.68 4.95 4.13
N THR A 41 -10.17 4.71 2.92
CA THR A 41 -10.55 3.39 2.45
C THR A 41 -9.70 3.03 1.24
N CYS A 42 -8.84 2.03 1.41
CA CYS A 42 -7.93 1.53 0.38
C CYS A 42 -8.26 0.10 -0.04
N PRO A 43 -8.56 -0.17 -1.32
CA PRO A 43 -8.93 -1.51 -1.79
C PRO A 43 -7.72 -2.39 -2.14
N GLU A 44 -7.03 -2.16 -3.26
CA GLU A 44 -5.92 -3.01 -3.71
C GLU A 44 -4.90 -2.26 -4.59
N TYR A 45 -3.62 -2.56 -4.42
CA TYR A 45 -2.54 -2.11 -5.31
C TYR A 45 -1.76 -3.27 -5.88
N ARG A 46 -1.57 -3.26 -7.21
CA ARG A 46 -0.78 -4.26 -7.91
C ARG A 46 0.27 -3.65 -8.82
N ALA A 47 1.52 -4.04 -8.63
CA ALA A 47 2.62 -3.62 -9.47
C ALA A 47 3.41 -4.82 -10.01
N GLY A 48 3.91 -4.71 -11.24
CA GLY A 48 4.81 -5.73 -11.79
C GLY A 48 6.17 -5.79 -11.08
N LYS A 49 6.60 -4.69 -10.44
CA LYS A 49 7.89 -4.59 -9.76
C LYS A 49 7.76 -4.10 -8.31
N ASN A 50 7.40 -2.82 -8.11
CA ASN A 50 7.47 -2.18 -6.80
C ASN A 50 6.16 -1.48 -6.38
N ILE A 51 5.85 -1.51 -5.09
CA ILE A 51 4.82 -0.67 -4.47
C ILE A 51 5.44 0.05 -3.26
N GLU A 52 5.48 1.39 -3.31
CA GLU A 52 6.15 2.24 -2.31
C GLU A 52 5.25 3.42 -1.85
N PRO A 53 4.14 3.19 -1.13
CA PRO A 53 3.25 4.26 -0.70
C PRO A 53 3.47 4.69 0.75
N PRO A 54 3.79 5.97 0.99
CA PRO A 54 3.55 6.60 2.29
C PRO A 54 2.05 6.97 2.46
N LEU A 55 1.36 6.34 3.41
CA LEU A 55 -0.04 6.67 3.73
C LEU A 55 -0.17 7.06 5.20
N THR A 56 -0.81 8.21 5.45
CA THR A 56 -1.12 8.69 6.80
C THR A 56 -2.63 8.89 6.95
N SER A 57 -3.24 8.26 7.95
CA SER A 57 -4.66 8.48 8.24
C SER A 57 -5.00 8.36 9.72
N THR A 58 -6.03 9.03 10.22
CA THR A 58 -6.52 8.75 11.59
C THR A 58 -7.21 7.39 11.65
N PHE A 59 -8.04 7.09 10.65
CA PHE A 59 -8.77 5.83 10.49
C PHE A 59 -8.47 5.25 9.10
N ALA A 60 -7.87 4.07 9.03
CA ALA A 60 -7.55 3.42 7.77
C ALA A 60 -8.18 2.03 7.66
N SER A 61 -8.82 1.73 6.52
CA SER A 61 -9.10 0.34 6.15
C SER A 61 -7.88 -0.32 5.51
N SER A 62 -7.80 -1.65 5.58
CA SER A 62 -6.70 -2.46 5.06
C SER A 62 -6.64 -2.48 3.52
N PRO A 63 -5.56 -1.98 2.90
CA PRO A 63 -5.22 -2.35 1.52
C PRO A 63 -4.64 -3.76 1.39
N GLU A 64 -4.87 -4.38 0.23
CA GLU A 64 -4.03 -5.48 -0.26
C GLU A 64 -2.91 -4.95 -1.18
N TYR A 65 -1.68 -5.38 -0.95
CA TYR A 65 -0.52 -5.03 -1.79
C TYR A 65 0.06 -6.27 -2.47
N ARG A 66 0.23 -6.22 -3.80
CA ARG A 66 0.87 -7.30 -4.57
C ARG A 66 1.92 -6.78 -5.53
N ALA A 67 3.17 -7.20 -5.34
CA ALA A 67 4.28 -6.80 -6.20
C ALA A 67 5.09 -7.99 -6.71
N GLY A 68 5.59 -7.88 -7.94
CA GLY A 68 6.49 -8.89 -8.51
C GLY A 68 7.91 -8.87 -7.92
N THR A 69 8.31 -7.81 -7.21
CA THR A 69 9.64 -7.73 -6.60
C THR A 69 9.55 -7.26 -5.15
N ASN A 70 9.25 -5.97 -4.93
CA ASN A 70 9.31 -5.35 -3.61
C ASN A 70 8.00 -4.67 -3.20
N ILE A 71 7.69 -4.72 -1.91
CA ILE A 71 6.66 -3.89 -1.29
C ILE A 71 7.31 -3.14 -0.12
N GLU A 72 7.33 -1.81 -0.21
CA GLU A 72 7.98 -0.91 0.77
C GLU A 72 7.06 0.23 1.29
N PRO A 73 5.88 -0.05 1.88
CA PRO A 73 4.97 0.98 2.38
C PRO A 73 5.38 1.50 3.75
N ALA A 74 5.12 2.79 3.93
CA ALA A 74 5.17 3.48 5.21
C ALA A 74 3.75 3.87 5.61
N LEU A 75 3.14 3.16 6.56
CA LEU A 75 1.76 3.40 6.99
C LEU A 75 1.73 3.92 8.42
N THR A 76 1.08 5.07 8.61
CA THR A 76 0.82 5.65 9.92
C THR A 76 -0.68 5.79 10.12
N SER A 77 -1.20 5.17 11.19
CA SER A 77 -2.60 5.36 11.58
C SER A 77 -2.86 5.40 13.07
N THR A 78 -3.93 6.05 13.53
CA THR A 78 -4.35 5.92 14.94
C THR A 78 -5.18 4.65 15.13
N PHE A 79 -6.12 4.40 14.22
CA PHE A 79 -6.96 3.23 14.17
C PHE A 79 -6.86 2.61 12.77
N GLY A 80 -6.59 1.31 12.69
CA GLY A 80 -6.54 0.66 11.40
C GLY A 80 -6.69 -0.85 11.48
N THR A 81 -7.18 -1.42 10.38
CA THR A 81 -7.14 -2.87 10.17
C THR A 81 -5.84 -3.27 9.48
N SER A 82 -5.54 -4.56 9.52
CA SER A 82 -4.31 -5.15 9.00
C SER A 82 -4.28 -5.30 7.48
N PRO A 83 -3.33 -4.66 6.78
CA PRO A 83 -3.09 -4.93 5.35
C PRO A 83 -2.53 -6.34 5.10
N GLU A 84 -2.78 -6.85 3.90
CA GLU A 84 -2.09 -8.05 3.37
C GLU A 84 -1.01 -7.64 2.38
N TYR A 85 0.16 -8.29 2.46
CA TYR A 85 1.29 -8.02 1.59
C TYR A 85 1.80 -9.28 0.91
N ARG A 86 1.91 -9.25 -0.42
CA ARG A 86 2.46 -10.36 -1.21
C ARG A 86 3.51 -9.88 -2.19
N ALA A 87 4.77 -10.22 -1.93
CA ALA A 87 5.88 -9.91 -2.81
C ALA A 87 6.60 -11.18 -3.27
N TRP A 88 7.12 -11.18 -4.50
CA TRP A 88 7.93 -12.31 -4.96
C TRP A 88 9.34 -12.31 -4.36
N THR A 89 9.84 -11.17 -3.91
CA THR A 89 11.19 -11.04 -3.37
C THR A 89 11.18 -10.49 -1.95
N ASN A 90 10.92 -9.19 -1.77
CA ASN A 90 11.06 -8.53 -0.47
C ASN A 90 9.80 -7.79 -0.04
N ILE A 91 9.58 -7.78 1.27
CA ILE A 91 8.63 -6.91 1.95
C ILE A 91 9.43 -6.13 2.99
N GLU A 92 9.47 -4.80 2.90
CA GLU A 92 10.04 -3.92 3.92
C GLU A 92 8.93 -3.00 4.41
N LEU A 93 8.70 -2.92 5.71
CA LEU A 93 7.50 -2.26 6.22
C LEU A 93 7.84 -1.34 7.38
N ALA A 94 7.39 -0.09 7.27
CA ALA A 94 7.36 0.87 8.37
C ALA A 94 5.91 1.10 8.78
N LEU A 95 5.46 0.42 9.85
CA LEU A 95 4.07 0.48 10.29
C LEU A 95 3.96 1.05 11.70
N THR A 96 3.22 2.15 11.81
CA THR A 96 2.89 2.79 13.09
C THR A 96 1.38 2.78 13.27
N SER A 97 0.90 2.09 14.31
CA SER A 97 -0.50 2.19 14.72
C SER A 97 -0.68 2.12 16.23
N THR A 98 -1.59 2.94 16.76
CA THR A 98 -1.99 2.90 18.17
C THR A 98 -2.99 1.77 18.43
N PHE A 99 -3.95 1.57 17.53
CA PHE A 99 -4.97 0.54 17.63
C PHE A 99 -5.13 -0.18 16.29
N GLY A 100 -4.95 -1.50 16.29
CA GLY A 100 -5.15 -2.31 15.09
C GLY A 100 -4.72 -3.76 15.25
N THR A 101 -4.93 -4.52 14.18
CA THR A 101 -4.55 -5.92 14.10
C THR A 101 -3.14 -6.10 13.51
N MET A 102 -2.64 -7.34 13.49
CA MET A 102 -1.36 -7.67 12.87
C MET A 102 -1.51 -8.02 11.37
N PRO A 103 -0.79 -7.35 10.46
CA PRO A 103 -0.78 -7.67 9.02
C PRO A 103 -0.31 -9.08 8.70
N GLU A 104 -0.75 -9.56 7.54
CA GLU A 104 -0.31 -10.83 6.96
C GLU A 104 0.70 -10.58 5.83
N TYR A 105 1.71 -11.45 5.76
CA TYR A 105 2.84 -11.28 4.86
C TYR A 105 3.18 -12.57 4.12
N GLN A 106 3.48 -12.44 2.84
CA GLN A 106 4.06 -13.51 2.03
C GLN A 106 5.16 -12.94 1.13
N ALA A 107 6.42 -13.29 1.42
CA ALA A 107 7.57 -12.96 0.58
C ALA A 107 8.27 -14.22 0.10
N GLY A 108 8.86 -14.18 -1.10
CA GLY A 108 9.66 -15.27 -1.64
C GLY A 108 11.09 -15.33 -1.09
N ALA A 109 11.62 -14.23 -0.56
CA ALA A 109 12.96 -14.17 0.04
C ALA A 109 12.95 -13.57 1.45
N ASN A 110 12.66 -12.27 1.58
CA ASN A 110 12.87 -11.55 2.85
C ASN A 110 11.62 -10.76 3.29
N ILE A 111 11.46 -10.66 4.62
CA ILE A 111 10.49 -9.80 5.27
C ILE A 111 11.24 -8.99 6.34
N GLU A 112 11.30 -7.68 6.17
CA GLU A 112 11.81 -6.73 7.15
C GLU A 112 10.67 -5.87 7.68
N LEU A 113 10.61 -5.71 9.00
CA LEU A 113 9.47 -5.10 9.67
C LEU A 113 9.96 -4.17 10.77
N ASP A 114 9.82 -2.87 10.52
CA ASP A 114 9.94 -1.82 11.54
C ASP A 114 8.54 -1.46 12.04
N ARG A 115 8.26 -1.83 13.30
CA ARG A 115 6.98 -1.56 13.95
C ARG A 115 7.19 -0.75 15.21
N MET A 116 6.63 0.45 15.21
CA MET A 116 6.50 1.27 16.40
C MET A 116 5.03 1.23 16.86
N SER A 117 4.77 0.54 17.96
CA SER A 117 3.54 0.71 18.73
C SER A 117 3.77 1.81 19.78
N SER A 118 2.98 2.89 19.74
CA SER A 118 2.94 3.92 20.80
C SER A 118 1.92 3.57 21.87
#